data_AF-A0A936PBI1-F1
#
_entry.id   AF-A0A936PBI1-F1
#
_cell.length_a   1.000
_cell.length_b   1.000
_cell.length_c   1.000
_cell.angle_alpha   90.00
_cell.angle_beta   90.00
_cell.angle_gamma   90.00
#
_symmetry.space_group_name_H-M   'P 1'
#
loop_
_entity.id
_entity.type
_entity.pdbx_description
1 polymer ?
#
loop_
_entity_poly.entity_id
_entity_poly.type
_entity_poly.pdbx_seq_one_letter_code
_entity_poly.pdbx_strand_id
1 'polypeptide(L)'
;RNLEQDNRCAATIQDDTADWKAVKGIQIEGRVERLAEEDAKRARQAYAEKFPIIGPLAKIPPAIAEALAKIAWYRLLPTRMYFIDNSKGFGHRDEFLPD
;
A
#
# COMPACT_ATOMS: atom_id res chain seq x y z
N ARG A 1 -15.32 -5.30 -0.41
CA ARG A 1 -16.37 -5.45 0.61
C ARG A 1 -16.20 -4.47 1.77
N ASN A 2 -15.22 -4.60 2.67
CA ASN A 2 -15.07 -3.65 3.80
C ASN A 2 -14.87 -2.20 3.32
N LEU A 3 -13.90 -1.99 2.45
CA LEU A 3 -13.55 -0.68 1.88
C LEU A 3 -14.64 -0.04 1.01
N GLU A 4 -15.64 -0.83 0.58
CA GLU A 4 -16.79 -0.34 -0.17
C GLU A 4 -17.93 0.11 0.75
N GLN A 5 -17.97 -0.38 1.99
CA GLN A 5 -18.95 -0.01 3.01
C GLN A 5 -18.46 1.13 3.89
N ASP A 6 -17.19 1.09 4.27
CA ASP A 6 -16.51 2.14 5.01
C ASP A 6 -15.14 2.33 4.39
N ASN A 7 -14.92 3.53 3.84
CA ASN A 7 -13.69 3.83 3.14
C ASN A 7 -12.56 4.30 4.06
N ARG A 8 -12.77 4.37 5.37
CA ARG A 8 -11.69 4.66 6.32
C ARG A 8 -10.77 3.46 6.44
N CYS A 9 -9.47 3.70 6.45
CA CYS A 9 -8.49 2.65 6.67
C CYS A 9 -7.28 3.13 7.46
N ALA A 10 -6.57 2.17 8.05
CA ALA A 10 -5.20 2.34 8.50
C ALA A 10 -4.28 1.44 7.65
N ALA A 11 -3.08 1.92 7.35
CA ALA A 11 -2.05 1.17 6.63
C ALA A 11 -0.69 1.35 7.29
N THR A 12 0.18 0.35 7.13
CA THR A 12 1.56 0.42 7.63
C THR A 12 2.56 -0.01 6.55
N ILE A 13 3.72 0.63 6.54
CA ILE A 13 4.90 0.24 5.78
C ILE A 13 6.03 0.15 6.79
N GLN A 14 6.67 -1.00 6.95
CA GLN A 14 7.69 -1.19 7.98
C GLN A 14 8.80 -2.10 7.48
N ASP A 15 9.98 -1.92 8.06
CA ASP A 15 11.11 -2.83 7.85
C ASP A 15 10.82 -4.19 8.49
N ASP A 16 11.36 -5.24 7.87
CA ASP A 16 11.38 -6.58 8.45
C ASP A 16 12.60 -6.69 9.37
N THR A 17 12.37 -6.56 10.68
CA THR A 17 13.42 -6.59 11.69
C THR A 17 13.05 -7.51 12.85
N ALA A 18 14.05 -8.25 13.35
CA ALA A 18 13.92 -9.07 14.55
C ALA A 18 14.19 -8.29 15.85
N ASP A 19 14.81 -7.10 15.77
CA ASP A 19 15.10 -6.25 16.93
C ASP A 19 14.03 -5.17 17.08
N TRP A 20 13.36 -5.19 18.23
CA TRP A 20 12.29 -4.26 18.57
C TRP A 20 12.78 -2.82 18.64
N LYS A 21 14.05 -2.59 19.02
CA LYS A 21 14.66 -1.25 19.04
C LYS A 21 14.96 -0.72 17.64
N ALA A 22 15.03 -1.60 16.65
CA ALA A 22 15.31 -1.25 15.27
C ALA A 22 14.03 -1.05 14.43
N VAL A 23 12.83 -1.23 15.00
CA VAL A 23 11.57 -1.03 14.27
C VAL A 23 11.46 0.41 13.79
N LYS A 24 11.36 0.55 12.47
CA LYS A 24 11.06 1.80 11.78
C LYS A 24 9.97 1.57 10.75
N GLY A 25 9.15 2.59 10.51
CA GLY A 25 8.08 2.48 9.54
C GLY A 25 7.15 3.67 9.52
N ILE A 26 6.21 3.62 8.60
CA ILE A 26 5.17 4.62 8.41
C ILE A 26 3.84 4.01 8.84
N GLN A 27 3.10 4.71 9.69
CA GLN A 27 1.69 4.45 9.95
C GLN A 27 0.87 5.51 9.23
N ILE A 28 -0.24 5.10 8.61
CA ILE A 28 -1.08 5.97 7.80
C ILE A 28 -2.52 5.78 8.24
N GLU A 29 -3.21 6.88 8.52
CA GLU A 29 -4.66 6.96 8.63
C GLU A 29 -5.20 7.70 7.42
N GLY A 30 -6.25 7.18 6.79
CA GLY A 30 -6.76 7.80 5.58
C GLY A 30 -8.07 7.22 5.09
N ARG A 31 -8.39 7.60 3.86
CA ARG A 31 -9.53 7.06 3.12
C ARG A 31 -9.03 6.34 1.88
N VAL A 32 -9.77 5.32 1.45
CA VAL A 32 -9.52 4.65 0.18
C VAL A 32 -10.57 5.02 -0.86
N GLU A 33 -10.12 5.07 -2.09
CA GLU A 33 -10.98 5.24 -3.26
C GLU A 33 -10.66 4.16 -4.26
N ARG A 34 -11.70 3.52 -4.80
CA ARG A 34 -11.52 2.57 -5.90
C ARG A 34 -11.13 3.34 -7.15
N LEU A 35 -10.06 2.91 -7.82
CA LEU A 35 -9.62 3.52 -9.06
C LEU A 35 -10.56 3.15 -10.20
N ALA A 36 -10.94 4.16 -10.99
CA ALA A 36 -11.64 3.99 -12.25
C ALA A 36 -10.66 3.68 -13.40
N GLU A 37 -11.19 3.21 -14.51
CA GLU A 37 -10.52 2.63 -15.68
C GLU A 37 -9.08 3.14 -15.96
N GLU A 38 -8.93 4.44 -16.25
CA GLU A 38 -7.64 5.03 -16.63
C GLU A 38 -6.63 5.06 -15.48
N ASP A 39 -7.05 5.45 -14.27
CA ASP A 39 -6.17 5.44 -13.10
C ASP A 39 -5.78 4.00 -12.71
N ALA A 40 -6.71 3.06 -12.84
CA ALA A 40 -6.44 1.65 -12.61
C ALA A 40 -5.45 1.09 -13.65
N LYS A 41 -5.49 1.55 -14.90
CA LYS A 41 -4.52 1.19 -15.94
C LYS A 41 -3.12 1.71 -15.60
N ARG A 42 -3.00 2.96 -15.17
CA ARG A 42 -1.74 3.55 -14.71
C ARG A 42 -1.17 2.80 -13.51
N ALA A 43 -2.01 2.48 -12.52
CA ALA A 43 -1.59 1.72 -11.35
C ALA A 43 -1.09 0.31 -11.71
N ARG A 44 -1.78 -0.38 -12.64
CA ARG A 44 -1.33 -1.68 -13.17
C ARG A 44 0.03 -1.60 -13.85
N GLN A 45 0.25 -0.56 -14.65
CA GLN A 45 1.54 -0.35 -15.31
C GLN A 45 2.66 -0.13 -14.30
N ALA A 46 2.47 0.78 -13.34
CA ALA A 46 3.46 1.04 -12.29
C ALA A 46 3.76 -0.22 -11.45
N TYR A 47 2.74 -1.03 -11.16
CA TYR A 47 2.92 -2.30 -10.45
C TYR A 47 3.74 -3.31 -11.25
N ALA A 48 3.47 -3.45 -12.56
CA ALA A 48 4.23 -4.35 -13.43
C ALA A 48 5.69 -3.91 -13.59
N GLU A 49 5.96 -2.60 -13.68
CA GLU A 49 7.31 -2.04 -13.71
C GLU A 49 8.06 -2.30 -12.40
N LYS A 50 7.39 -2.14 -11.25
CA LYS A 50 7.97 -2.37 -9.93
C LYS A 50 8.23 -3.85 -9.63
N PHE A 51 7.37 -4.74 -10.13
CA PHE A 51 7.45 -6.18 -9.87
C PHE A 51 7.58 -6.98 -11.17
N PRO A 52 8.80 -7.08 -11.74
CA PRO A 52 9.04 -7.77 -13.01
C PRO A 52 8.66 -9.26 -13.02
N ILE A 53 8.49 -9.88 -11.85
CA ILE A 53 7.99 -11.25 -11.70
C ILE A 53 6.58 -11.43 -12.30
N ILE A 54 5.79 -10.35 -12.34
CA ILE A 54 4.47 -10.31 -12.97
C ILE A 54 4.61 -10.16 -14.50
N GLY A 55 5.82 -9.88 -15.01
CA GLY A 55 6.20 -9.84 -16.42
C GLY A 55 5.27 -8.98 -17.31
N PRO A 56 5.42 -9.09 -18.64
CA PRO A 56 4.32 -8.80 -19.53
C PRO A 56 3.16 -9.74 -19.19
N LEU A 57 1.91 -9.26 -19.15
CA LEU A 57 0.69 -10.08 -18.95
C LEU A 57 0.66 -11.36 -19.80
N ALA A 58 1.34 -11.36 -20.96
CA ALA A 58 1.46 -12.51 -21.85
C ALA A 58 2.38 -13.65 -21.36
N LYS A 59 3.20 -13.44 -20.31
CA LYS A 59 4.17 -14.41 -19.79
C LYS A 59 3.83 -14.97 -18.40
N ILE A 60 2.76 -14.49 -17.78
CA ILE A 60 2.29 -15.04 -16.50
C ILE A 60 1.40 -16.26 -16.73
N PRO A 61 1.42 -17.24 -15.81
CA PRO A 61 0.49 -18.37 -15.84
C PRO A 61 -0.96 -17.89 -15.97
N PRO A 62 -1.80 -18.53 -16.80
CA PRO A 62 -3.20 -18.12 -17.02
C PRO A 62 -3.99 -17.89 -15.72
N ALA A 63 -3.78 -18.76 -14.72
CA ALA A 63 -4.43 -18.63 -13.41
C ALA A 63 -4.06 -17.32 -12.68
N ILE A 64 -2.82 -16.84 -12.82
CA ILE A 64 -2.38 -15.57 -12.23
C ILE A 64 -2.98 -14.41 -13.02
N ALA A 65 -3.02 -14.49 -14.36
CA ALA A 65 -3.64 -13.47 -15.20
C ALA A 65 -5.13 -13.30 -14.88
N GLU A 66 -5.86 -14.40 -14.74
CA GLU A 66 -7.27 -14.40 -14.35
C GLU A 66 -7.50 -13.85 -12.95
N ALA A 67 -6.61 -14.16 -12.00
CA ALA A 67 -6.68 -13.61 -10.65
C ALA A 67 -6.47 -12.09 -10.69
N LEU A 68 -5.44 -11.60 -11.38
CA LEU A 68 -5.14 -10.16 -11.52
C LEU A 68 -6.29 -9.40 -12.21
N ALA A 69 -6.96 -10.01 -13.18
CA ALA A 69 -8.11 -9.41 -13.86
C ALA A 69 -9.32 -9.19 -12.94
N LYS A 70 -9.42 -9.93 -11.83
CA LYS A 70 -10.51 -9.81 -10.83
C LYS A 70 -10.18 -8.81 -9.71
N ILE A 71 -8.96 -8.29 -9.66
CA ILE A 71 -8.53 -7.38 -8.59
C ILE A 71 -9.08 -5.98 -8.81
N ALA A 72 -9.67 -5.41 -7.76
CA ALA A 72 -9.96 -3.99 -7.69
C ALA A 72 -8.72 -3.21 -7.24
N TRP A 73 -8.42 -2.13 -7.94
CA TRP A 73 -7.31 -1.23 -7.63
C TRP A 73 -7.82 -0.06 -6.79
N TYR A 74 -7.03 0.37 -5.81
CA TYR A 74 -7.40 1.42 -4.88
C TYR A 74 -6.28 2.43 -4.72
N ARG A 75 -6.67 3.68 -4.46
CA ARG A 75 -5.79 4.75 -3.98
C ARG A 75 -6.07 4.96 -2.49
N LEU A 76 -5.01 4.97 -1.69
CA LEU A 76 -5.06 5.48 -0.32
C LEU A 76 -4.78 6.98 -0.35
N LEU A 77 -5.68 7.77 0.21
CA LEU A 77 -5.55 9.20 0.47
C LEU A 77 -5.22 9.37 1.96
N PRO A 78 -3.94 9.60 2.32
CA PRO A 78 -3.55 9.85 3.69
C PRO A 78 -4.24 11.11 4.22
N THR A 79 -4.73 11.04 5.45
CA THR A 79 -5.23 12.20 6.22
C THR A 79 -4.33 12.52 7.40
N ARG A 80 -3.60 11.52 7.88
CA ARG A 80 -2.57 11.65 8.92
C ARG A 80 -1.54 10.55 8.74
N MET A 81 -0.28 10.87 8.97
CA MET A 81 0.82 9.91 8.90
C MET A 81 1.69 10.02 10.15
N TYR A 82 2.31 8.92 10.54
CA TYR A 82 3.33 8.91 11.58
C TYR A 82 4.56 8.16 11.09
N PHE A 83 5.75 8.68 11.38
CA PHE A 83 6.98 7.91 11.27
C PHE A 83 7.32 7.32 12.64
N ILE A 84 7.46 6.00 12.69
CA ILE A 84 7.90 5.27 13.88
C ILE A 84 9.40 5.10 13.80
N ASP A 85 10.09 5.43 14.90
CA ASP A 85 11.53 5.19 15.04
C ASP A 85 11.88 4.76 16.47
N ASN A 86 11.86 3.44 16.70
CA ASN A 86 12.17 2.90 18.02
C ASN A 86 13.63 3.12 18.46
N SER A 87 14.53 3.53 17.56
CA SER A 87 15.91 3.84 17.95
C SER A 87 16.01 5.12 18.77
N LYS A 88 15.00 6.00 18.69
CA LYS A 88 14.89 7.23 19.51
C LYS A 88 14.18 6.99 20.85
N GLY A 89 13.65 5.78 21.07
CA GLY A 89 12.86 5.41 22.24
C GLY A 89 11.71 4.49 21.83
N PHE A 90 11.39 3.52 22.68
CA PHE A 90 10.35 2.54 22.35
C PHE A 90 8.99 3.23 22.12
N GLY A 91 8.41 3.03 20.94
CA GLY A 91 7.14 3.63 20.54
C GLY A 91 7.22 5.12 20.16
N HIS A 92 8.42 5.66 19.95
CA HIS A 92 8.60 7.04 19.48
C HIS A 92 7.97 7.21 18.08
N ARG A 93 7.15 8.25 17.94
CA ARG A 93 6.46 8.59 16.70
C ARG A 93 6.48 10.08 16.43
N ASP A 94 6.78 10.43 15.19
CA ASP A 94 6.73 11.79 14.64
C ASP A 94 5.48 11.90 13.75
N GLU A 95 4.59 12.87 14.00
CA GLU A 95 3.36 13.09 13.21
C GLU A 95 3.62 13.98 12.00
N PHE A 96 3.02 13.63 10.86
CA PHE A 96 3.04 14.40 9.62
C PHE A 96 1.60 14.54 9.09
N LEU A 97 1.21 15.78 8.80
CA LEU A 97 -0.03 16.09 8.10
C LEU A 97 0.29 16.24 6.61
N PRO A 98 -0.38 15.50 5.72
CA PRO A 98 -0.26 15.72 4.28
C PRO A 98 -0.87 17.07 3.89
N ASP A 99 -0.24 17.76 2.93
CA ASP A 99 -0.70 19.04 2.36
C ASP A 99 -2.06 18.93 1.64
#